data_AF-A0AAD9G825-F1
#
_entry.id   AF-A0AAD9G825-F1
#
_cell.length_a   1.000
_cell.length_b   1.000
_cell.length_c   1.000
_cell.angle_alpha   90.00
_cell.angle_beta   90.00
_cell.angle_gamma   90.00
#
_symmetry.space_group_name_H-M   'P 1'
#
loop_
_entity.id
_entity.type
_entity.pdbx_description
1 polymer ?
#
loop_
_entity_poly.entity_id
_entity_poly.type
_entity_poly.pdbx_seq_one_letter_code
_entity_poly.pdbx_strand_id
1 'polypeptide(L)'
;MTKKTYRLKSFETSGLFSLIFFGWVHSWMQYLCDEFVHIDELHPLPKSDEISYWQPIFSKHISDGLLRLEKSEYEKANPDESGKLTKPYRHIILRALFLTFWRRGLIVLFANVLMNTIAVGTSLLLKHLVGLMAAPNRSLYSIVGMILVIVGVEFVCGVLSQHILYYFERVHVNMESVLTVTLFQHGMCHRRAYSSATYGCSVMEGCKGVVHSWPCEDSGCSSNPLKCPARRHQNKELSPSMYVYLFVDIYHIVCMIDAVVEIVRLLCTVVMSMVVISKSMGVNVLGPCLIIIGLVVSMILIEVANGHAWLHTLQSKDDRVARTTEAITHLNVLKVMGIEDVAYSMIQNSRDDEMMVIKTRTGLHSINIYLNSILGVCVLLFVLLDYVRSLESSTQNGTFDLSTPITVMFLIDKITAASITLPKTLKTVVEATTSIARVEKFLRTCSPNFYLKRRADSAPKEMEGIQTLEKEPKGISSDTVVQFQNAAFTWTNSREDLLSGKNCETPLLTNIDFEVKRGDIKIITGVVASI
;
A
#
# COMPACT_ATOMS: atom_id res chain seq x y z
N MET A 1 26.54 -2.22 -25.13
CA MET A 1 25.50 -3.14 -24.65
C MET A 1 25.14 -4.10 -25.78
N THR A 2 25.59 -5.33 -25.69
CA THR A 2 25.20 -6.43 -26.59
C THR A 2 23.73 -6.75 -26.36
N LYS A 3 22.94 -6.83 -27.44
CA LYS A 3 21.51 -7.18 -27.37
C LYS A 3 21.42 -8.63 -26.86
N LYS A 4 21.11 -8.83 -25.57
CA LYS A 4 20.76 -10.16 -25.07
C LYS A 4 19.49 -10.60 -25.81
N THR A 5 19.62 -11.62 -26.65
CA THR A 5 18.49 -12.31 -27.26
C THR A 5 17.91 -13.27 -26.23
N TYR A 6 16.81 -12.85 -25.60
CA TYR A 6 16.05 -13.70 -24.70
C TYR A 6 15.36 -14.82 -25.49
N ARG A 7 15.35 -16.04 -24.93
CA ARG A 7 14.81 -17.24 -25.60
C ARG A 7 13.30 -17.19 -25.84
N LEU A 8 12.55 -16.57 -24.93
CA LEU A 8 11.08 -16.53 -24.97
C LEU A 8 10.57 -15.14 -25.32
N LYS A 9 9.36 -15.06 -25.90
CA LYS A 9 8.70 -13.77 -26.16
C LYS A 9 8.21 -13.16 -24.84
N SER A 10 8.33 -11.84 -24.74
CA SER A 10 7.77 -11.04 -23.64
C SER A 10 6.47 -10.35 -24.08
N PHE A 11 5.75 -9.79 -23.09
CA PHE A 11 4.55 -8.99 -23.28
C PHE A 11 4.69 -7.92 -24.39
N GLU A 12 5.84 -7.22 -24.46
CA GLU A 12 6.06 -6.14 -25.45
C GLU A 12 6.38 -6.65 -26.87
N THR A 13 6.84 -7.89 -26.99
CA THR A 13 7.28 -8.48 -28.28
C THR A 13 6.22 -9.38 -28.92
N SER A 14 5.07 -9.53 -28.26
CA SER A 14 4.00 -10.44 -28.66
C SER A 14 3.00 -9.77 -29.59
N GLY A 15 2.48 -10.51 -30.58
CA GLY A 15 1.45 -10.02 -31.49
C GLY A 15 0.10 -9.80 -30.79
N LEU A 16 -0.80 -9.02 -31.40
CA LEU A 16 -2.09 -8.63 -30.82
C LEU A 16 -2.92 -9.81 -30.29
N PHE A 17 -3.02 -10.90 -31.06
CA PHE A 17 -3.76 -12.11 -30.67
C PHE A 17 -3.13 -12.82 -29.44
N SER A 18 -1.80 -12.89 -29.42
CA SER A 18 -1.06 -13.45 -28.28
C SER A 18 -1.20 -12.58 -27.02
N LEU A 19 -1.36 -11.27 -27.19
CA LEU A 19 -1.63 -10.35 -26.08
C LEU A 19 -3.06 -10.54 -25.55
N ILE A 20 -4.07 -10.64 -26.41
CA ILE A 20 -5.47 -10.84 -26.01
C ILE A 20 -5.66 -12.14 -25.21
N PHE A 21 -5.03 -13.23 -25.63
CA PHE A 21 -5.20 -14.55 -25.01
C PHE A 21 -4.04 -14.98 -24.10
N PHE A 22 -3.16 -14.05 -23.73
CA PHE A 22 -1.98 -14.35 -22.92
C PHE A 22 -1.12 -15.51 -23.47
N GLY A 23 -1.05 -15.67 -24.79
CA GLY A 23 -0.34 -16.78 -25.44
C GLY A 23 1.16 -16.79 -25.14
N TRP A 24 1.75 -15.65 -24.79
CA TRP A 24 3.14 -15.57 -24.35
C TRP A 24 3.37 -16.23 -22.98
N VAL A 25 2.36 -16.20 -22.09
CA VAL A 25 2.41 -16.87 -20.78
C VAL A 25 2.46 -18.38 -20.97
N HIS A 26 1.76 -18.92 -21.97
CA HIS A 26 1.78 -20.35 -22.24
C HIS A 26 3.19 -20.86 -22.56
N SER A 27 3.96 -20.13 -23.39
CA SER A 27 5.36 -20.48 -23.68
C SER A 27 6.25 -20.43 -22.43
N TRP A 28 6.02 -19.45 -21.55
CA TRP A 28 6.70 -19.38 -20.25
C TRP A 28 6.32 -20.53 -19.32
N MET A 29 5.05 -20.91 -19.29
CA MET A 29 4.56 -22.01 -18.45
C MET A 29 5.13 -23.35 -18.89
N GLN A 30 5.17 -23.62 -20.21
CA GLN A 30 5.81 -24.82 -20.75
C GLN A 30 7.30 -24.87 -20.36
N TYR A 31 8.00 -23.74 -20.52
CA TYR A 31 9.40 -23.64 -20.14
C TYR A 31 9.63 -23.91 -18.64
N LEU A 32 8.80 -23.33 -17.76
CA LEU A 32 8.85 -23.54 -16.31
C LEU A 32 8.54 -24.99 -15.89
N CYS A 33 7.76 -25.73 -16.70
CA CYS A 33 7.49 -27.14 -16.45
C CYS A 33 8.68 -28.04 -16.83
N ASP A 34 9.48 -27.62 -17.81
CA ASP A 34 10.58 -28.43 -18.35
C ASP A 34 11.92 -28.13 -17.68
N GLU A 35 12.19 -26.87 -17.34
CA GLU A 35 13.48 -26.41 -16.81
C GLU A 35 13.33 -25.52 -15.56
N PHE A 36 14.34 -25.56 -14.68
CA PHE A 36 14.46 -24.60 -13.58
C PHE A 36 14.94 -23.25 -14.12
N VAL A 37 14.12 -22.22 -13.93
CA VAL A 37 14.41 -20.88 -14.47
C VAL A 37 15.27 -20.08 -13.50
N HIS A 38 16.42 -19.61 -14.00
CA HIS A 38 17.28 -18.70 -13.25
C HIS A 38 16.80 -17.25 -13.39
N ILE A 39 17.06 -16.42 -12.37
CA ILE A 39 16.63 -15.00 -12.35
C ILE A 39 17.19 -14.23 -13.56
N ASP A 40 18.40 -14.57 -14.02
CA ASP A 40 19.07 -13.91 -15.15
C ASP A 40 18.42 -14.18 -16.52
N GLU A 41 17.55 -15.18 -16.60
CA GLU A 41 16.84 -15.58 -17.82
C GLU A 41 15.49 -14.85 -17.96
N LEU A 42 14.99 -14.26 -16.88
CA LEU A 42 13.78 -13.46 -16.89
C LEU A 42 13.98 -12.18 -17.70
N HIS A 43 12.91 -11.79 -18.41
CA HIS A 43 12.91 -10.52 -19.12
C HIS A 43 12.99 -9.35 -18.14
N PRO A 44 13.66 -8.26 -18.51
CA PRO A 44 13.59 -7.03 -17.74
C PRO A 44 12.16 -6.51 -17.74
N LEU A 45 11.79 -5.83 -16.65
CA LEU A 45 10.49 -5.21 -16.54
C LEU A 45 10.28 -4.16 -17.65
N PRO A 46 9.06 -4.03 -18.18
CA PRO A 46 8.68 -2.93 -19.07
C PRO A 46 9.03 -1.58 -18.46
N LYS A 47 9.43 -0.61 -19.28
CA LYS A 47 9.78 0.76 -18.83
C LYS A 47 8.68 1.42 -17.99
N SER A 48 7.42 1.08 -18.24
CA SER A 48 6.26 1.60 -17.51
C SER A 48 6.05 0.99 -16.12
N ASP A 49 6.77 -0.07 -15.78
CA ASP A 49 6.79 -0.75 -14.47
C ASP A 49 8.14 -0.65 -13.76
N GLU A 50 9.12 -0.03 -14.39
CA GLU A 50 10.41 0.20 -13.74
C GLU A 50 10.22 1.09 -12.50
N ILE A 51 10.68 0.60 -11.36
CA ILE A 51 10.70 1.34 -10.08
C ILE A 51 11.48 2.67 -10.25
N SER A 52 12.49 2.70 -11.11
CA SER A 52 13.28 3.89 -11.45
C SER A 52 12.43 5.08 -11.93
N TYR A 53 11.27 4.81 -12.52
CA TYR A 53 10.35 5.84 -12.99
C TYR A 53 9.39 6.30 -11.89
N TRP A 54 8.79 5.36 -11.15
CA TRP A 54 7.72 5.66 -10.18
C TRP A 54 8.25 6.13 -8.83
N GLN A 55 9.37 5.59 -8.37
CA GLN A 55 9.92 5.88 -7.05
C GLN A 55 10.29 7.37 -6.87
N PRO A 56 10.95 8.06 -7.83
CA PRO A 56 11.26 9.48 -7.66
C PRO A 56 10.01 10.36 -7.58
N ILE A 57 8.94 10.01 -8.31
CA ILE A 57 7.68 10.75 -8.31
C ILE A 57 7.00 10.63 -6.94
N PHE A 58 6.88 9.40 -6.44
CA PHE A 58 6.26 9.14 -5.14
C PHE A 58 7.08 9.73 -3.97
N SER A 59 8.40 9.51 -3.97
CA SER A 59 9.32 10.04 -2.95
C SER A 59 9.29 11.57 -2.89
N LYS A 60 9.18 12.25 -4.04
CA LYS A 60 8.97 13.70 -4.10
C LYS A 60 7.70 14.12 -3.36
N HIS A 61 6.57 13.45 -3.59
CA HIS A 61 5.31 13.79 -2.94
C HIS A 61 5.34 13.58 -1.42
N ILE A 62 6.01 12.53 -0.94
CA ILE A 62 6.24 12.30 0.50
C ILE A 62 7.12 13.42 1.08
N SER A 63 8.25 13.70 0.44
CA SER A 63 9.20 14.72 0.90
C SER A 63 8.61 16.12 0.90
N ASP A 64 7.84 16.50 -0.12
CA ASP A 64 7.08 17.76 -0.16
C ASP A 64 6.08 17.86 1.02
N GLY A 65 5.49 16.71 1.41
CA GLY A 65 4.61 16.63 2.57
C GLY A 65 5.35 16.83 3.89
N LEU A 66 6.52 16.23 4.05
CA LEU A 66 7.37 16.36 5.24
C LEU A 66 7.98 17.76 5.37
N LEU A 67 8.45 18.35 4.27
CA LEU A 67 8.97 19.73 4.27
C LEU A 67 7.90 20.75 4.70
N ARG A 68 6.64 20.53 4.26
CA ARG A 68 5.53 21.37 4.71
C ARG A 68 5.20 21.16 6.19
N LEU A 69 5.35 19.94 6.71
CA LEU A 69 5.19 19.65 8.13
C LEU A 69 6.27 20.38 8.95
N GLU A 70 7.54 20.27 8.56
CA GLU A 70 8.66 20.98 9.18
C GLU A 70 8.48 22.50 9.15
N LYS A 71 8.04 23.06 8.02
CA LYS A 71 7.73 24.49 7.92
C LYS A 71 6.66 24.91 8.92
N SER A 72 5.59 24.11 9.06
CA SER A 72 4.51 24.41 10.01
C SER A 72 4.94 24.31 11.47
N GLU A 73 5.88 23.43 11.81
CA GLU A 73 6.43 23.29 13.17
C GLU A 73 7.35 24.46 13.51
N TYR A 74 8.19 24.90 12.55
CA TYR A 74 9.01 26.10 12.72
C TYR A 74 8.18 27.37 12.93
N GLU A 75 7.16 27.60 12.10
CA GLU A 75 6.27 28.77 12.20
C GLU A 75 5.48 28.78 13.53
N LYS A 76 5.18 27.61 14.11
CA LYS A 76 4.57 27.50 15.44
C LYS A 76 5.55 27.80 16.58
N ALA A 77 6.81 27.39 16.43
CA ALA A 77 7.86 27.65 17.41
C ALA A 77 8.28 29.14 17.41
N ASN A 78 8.21 29.80 16.24
CA ASN A 78 8.57 31.20 16.04
C ASN A 78 7.40 32.01 15.43
N PRO A 79 6.33 32.29 16.22
CA PRO A 79 5.16 33.00 15.72
C PRO A 79 5.48 34.44 15.28
N ASP A 80 6.47 35.08 15.90
CA ASP A 80 6.81 36.49 15.66
C ASP A 80 7.49 36.73 14.29
N GLU A 81 8.10 35.70 13.70
CA GLU A 81 8.75 35.79 12.37
C GLU A 81 7.80 35.46 11.20
N SER A 82 6.62 34.87 11.46
CA SER A 82 5.81 34.25 10.41
C SER A 82 4.39 34.83 10.28
N GLY A 83 4.19 35.70 9.29
CA GLY A 83 2.90 36.38 9.05
C GLY A 83 1.74 35.49 8.58
N LYS A 84 1.97 34.21 8.21
CA LYS A 84 0.92 33.23 7.85
C LYS A 84 1.32 31.80 8.24
N LEU A 85 0.57 31.21 9.17
CA LEU A 85 0.70 29.80 9.57
C LEU A 85 0.31 28.85 8.44
N THR A 86 1.29 28.10 7.94
CA THR A 86 1.06 27.01 6.99
C THR A 86 0.50 25.78 7.71
N LYS A 87 -0.66 25.28 7.28
CA LYS A 87 -1.24 24.05 7.85
C LYS A 87 -0.54 22.81 7.26
N PRO A 88 -0.12 21.83 8.09
CA PRO A 88 0.41 20.57 7.61
C PRO A 88 -0.68 19.74 6.93
N TYR A 89 -0.27 18.81 6.07
CA TYR A 89 -1.21 17.82 5.52
C TYR A 89 -1.69 16.87 6.63
N ARG A 90 -2.98 16.51 6.60
CA ARG A 90 -3.56 15.55 7.56
C ARG A 90 -3.02 14.13 7.35
N HIS A 91 -2.85 13.71 6.09
CA HIS A 91 -2.28 12.43 5.71
C HIS A 91 -1.29 12.63 4.55
N ILE A 92 0.00 12.40 4.81
CA ILE A 92 1.07 12.59 3.82
C ILE A 92 1.08 11.41 2.84
N ILE A 93 0.98 10.18 3.34
CA ILE A 93 1.02 8.95 2.52
C ILE A 93 -0.15 8.87 1.56
N LEU A 94 -1.38 9.03 2.08
CA LEU A 94 -2.58 8.90 1.27
C LEU A 94 -2.61 9.93 0.13
N ARG A 95 -2.14 11.16 0.40
CA ARG A 95 -1.98 12.20 -0.61
C ARG A 95 -0.95 11.80 -1.67
N ALA A 96 0.22 11.29 -1.25
CA ALA A 96 1.26 10.86 -2.18
C ALA A 96 0.81 9.70 -3.07
N LEU A 97 0.10 8.72 -2.50
CA LEU A 97 -0.48 7.60 -3.23
C LEU A 97 -1.50 8.07 -4.26
N PHE A 98 -2.43 8.93 -3.85
CA PHE A 98 -3.42 9.50 -4.74
C PHE A 98 -2.77 10.27 -5.89
N LEU A 99 -1.86 11.21 -5.61
CA LEU A 99 -1.21 12.01 -6.66
C LEU A 99 -0.41 11.15 -7.66
N THR A 100 0.17 10.04 -7.19
CA THR A 100 1.01 9.15 -8.02
C THR A 100 0.16 8.20 -8.88
N PHE A 101 -0.89 7.58 -8.30
CA PHE A 101 -1.60 6.46 -8.92
C PHE A 101 -3.08 6.70 -9.26
N TRP A 102 -3.65 7.89 -9.00
CA TRP A 102 -5.09 8.14 -9.19
C TRP A 102 -5.61 7.80 -10.60
N ARG A 103 -4.83 8.08 -11.65
CA ARG A 103 -5.25 7.78 -13.04
C ARG A 103 -5.42 6.28 -13.27
N ARG A 104 -4.45 5.48 -12.80
CA ARG A 104 -4.49 4.02 -12.95
C ARG A 104 -5.61 3.42 -12.09
N GLY A 105 -5.78 3.93 -10.86
CA GLY A 105 -6.88 3.54 -9.98
C GLY A 105 -8.26 3.86 -10.56
N LEU A 106 -8.44 5.02 -11.18
CA LEU A 106 -9.70 5.40 -11.82
C LEU A 106 -10.04 4.51 -13.01
N ILE A 107 -9.04 4.14 -13.83
CA ILE A 107 -9.22 3.20 -14.95
C ILE A 107 -9.70 1.84 -14.43
N VAL A 108 -9.07 1.30 -13.37
CA VAL A 108 -9.48 0.04 -12.74
C VAL A 108 -10.91 0.12 -12.23
N LEU A 109 -11.26 1.19 -11.50
CA LEU A 109 -12.61 1.38 -10.95
C LEU A 109 -13.65 1.46 -12.07
N PHE A 110 -13.40 2.25 -13.11
CA PHE A 110 -14.29 2.37 -14.25
C PHE A 110 -14.48 1.04 -14.97
N ALA A 111 -13.39 0.31 -15.23
CA ALA A 111 -13.45 -0.99 -15.88
C ALA A 111 -14.27 -2.01 -15.07
N ASN A 112 -14.13 -2.02 -13.74
CA ASN A 112 -14.94 -2.88 -12.86
C ASN A 112 -16.43 -2.51 -12.90
N VAL A 113 -16.78 -1.22 -12.87
CA VAL A 113 -18.19 -0.77 -12.98
C VAL A 113 -18.78 -1.18 -14.33
N LEU A 114 -18.01 -1.05 -15.42
CA LEU A 114 -18.42 -1.50 -16.75
C LEU A 114 -18.68 -3.01 -16.77
N MET A 115 -17.75 -3.81 -16.23
CA MET A 115 -17.90 -5.27 -16.15
C MET A 115 -19.13 -5.70 -15.36
N ASN A 116 -19.41 -5.03 -14.22
CA ASN A 116 -20.59 -5.30 -13.43
C ASN A 116 -21.88 -4.99 -14.20
N THR A 117 -21.87 -3.90 -14.99
CA THR A 117 -23.01 -3.51 -15.81
C THR A 117 -23.29 -4.57 -16.88
N ILE A 118 -22.25 -5.08 -17.55
CA ILE A 118 -22.41 -6.13 -18.55
C ILE A 118 -22.88 -7.44 -17.89
N ALA A 119 -22.33 -7.80 -16.72
CA ALA A 119 -22.71 -9.00 -15.98
C ALA A 119 -24.17 -8.99 -15.49
N VAL A 120 -24.71 -7.83 -15.13
CA VAL A 120 -26.15 -7.67 -14.86
C VAL A 120 -26.95 -7.65 -16.17
N GLY A 121 -26.38 -7.08 -17.24
CA GLY A 121 -26.98 -7.12 -18.58
C GLY A 121 -27.20 -8.55 -19.11
N THR A 122 -26.33 -9.50 -18.79
CA THR A 122 -26.48 -10.90 -19.25
C THR A 122 -27.70 -11.59 -18.63
N SER A 123 -28.14 -11.20 -17.43
CA SER A 123 -29.37 -11.74 -16.84
C SER A 123 -30.63 -11.27 -17.59
N LEU A 124 -30.60 -10.08 -18.21
CA LEU A 124 -31.69 -9.60 -19.07
C LEU A 124 -31.74 -10.37 -20.39
N LEU A 125 -30.58 -10.69 -20.98
CA LEU A 125 -30.51 -11.57 -22.16
C LEU A 125 -31.07 -12.95 -21.84
N LEU A 126 -30.77 -13.47 -20.65
CA LEU A 126 -31.32 -14.74 -20.18
C LEU A 126 -32.85 -14.67 -20.01
N LYS A 127 -33.40 -13.55 -19.50
CA LYS A 127 -34.85 -13.32 -19.45
C LYS A 127 -35.47 -13.46 -20.84
N HIS A 128 -34.86 -12.79 -21.82
CA HIS A 128 -35.34 -12.81 -23.19
C HIS A 128 -35.29 -14.22 -23.79
N LEU A 129 -34.22 -14.97 -23.54
CA LEU A 129 -34.09 -16.36 -23.99
C LEU A 129 -35.22 -17.24 -23.42
N VAL A 130 -35.48 -17.17 -22.11
CA VAL A 130 -36.54 -17.97 -21.49
C VAL A 130 -37.92 -17.56 -22.01
N GLY A 131 -38.16 -16.27 -22.24
CA GLY A 131 -39.39 -15.78 -22.88
C GLY A 131 -39.60 -16.35 -24.28
N LEU A 132 -38.55 -16.41 -25.11
CA LEU A 132 -38.62 -17.04 -26.43
C LEU A 132 -38.88 -18.55 -26.37
N MET A 133 -38.35 -19.24 -25.35
CA MET A 133 -38.62 -20.66 -25.13
C MET A 133 -40.07 -20.93 -24.68
N ALA A 134 -40.67 -19.98 -23.94
CA ALA A 134 -42.04 -20.09 -23.45
C ALA A 134 -43.10 -19.75 -24.52
N ALA A 135 -42.74 -19.00 -25.56
CA ALA A 135 -43.68 -18.59 -26.62
C ALA A 135 -44.26 -19.78 -27.41
N PRO A 136 -45.51 -19.68 -27.89
CA PRO A 136 -46.17 -20.76 -28.65
C PRO A 136 -45.57 -20.97 -30.06
N ASN A 137 -45.14 -19.89 -30.73
CA ASN A 137 -44.48 -19.94 -32.04
C ASN A 137 -42.95 -19.93 -31.87
N ARG A 138 -42.36 -21.09 -31.64
CA ARG A 138 -40.92 -21.23 -31.36
C ARG A 138 -40.12 -21.31 -32.66
N SER A 139 -39.37 -20.25 -32.99
CA SER A 139 -38.36 -20.32 -34.04
C SER A 139 -37.03 -20.81 -33.45
N LEU A 140 -36.64 -22.05 -33.77
CA LEU A 140 -35.39 -22.64 -33.30
C LEU A 140 -34.17 -21.76 -33.65
N TYR A 141 -34.18 -21.12 -34.82
CA TYR A 141 -33.14 -20.18 -35.24
C TYR A 141 -32.97 -18.99 -34.28
N SER A 142 -34.07 -18.43 -33.75
CA SER A 142 -34.00 -17.31 -32.81
C SER A 142 -33.47 -17.75 -31.45
N ILE A 143 -33.81 -18.96 -30.99
CA ILE A 143 -33.32 -19.51 -29.73
C ILE A 143 -31.82 -19.78 -29.82
N VAL A 144 -31.37 -20.48 -30.87
CA VAL A 144 -29.95 -20.76 -31.11
C VAL A 144 -29.15 -19.46 -31.28
N GLY A 145 -29.69 -18.48 -32.02
CA GLY A 145 -29.08 -17.17 -32.18
C GLY A 145 -28.88 -16.45 -30.84
N MET A 146 -29.89 -16.46 -29.96
CA MET A 146 -29.78 -15.85 -28.62
C MET A 146 -28.77 -16.57 -27.72
N ILE A 147 -28.69 -17.90 -27.78
CA ILE A 147 -27.68 -18.66 -27.03
C ILE A 147 -26.28 -18.27 -27.50
N LEU A 148 -26.03 -18.20 -28.81
CA LEU A 148 -24.73 -17.77 -29.35
C LEU A 148 -24.37 -16.34 -28.94
N VAL A 149 -25.35 -15.43 -28.88
CA VAL A 149 -25.13 -14.07 -28.37
C VAL A 149 -24.74 -14.09 -26.89
N ILE A 150 -25.45 -14.84 -26.05
CA ILE A 150 -25.11 -14.96 -24.62
C ILE A 150 -23.71 -15.54 -24.42
N VAL A 151 -23.38 -16.62 -25.12
CA VAL A 151 -22.05 -17.24 -25.06
C VAL A 151 -20.97 -16.28 -25.56
N GLY A 152 -21.22 -15.54 -26.63
CA GLY A 152 -20.30 -14.53 -27.14
C GLY A 152 -20.06 -13.39 -26.15
N VAL A 153 -21.11 -12.88 -25.51
CA VAL A 153 -21.01 -11.84 -24.48
C VAL A 153 -20.24 -12.36 -23.26
N GLU A 154 -20.58 -13.54 -22.74
CA GLU A 154 -19.88 -14.14 -21.59
C GLU A 154 -18.40 -14.43 -21.90
N PHE A 155 -18.08 -14.86 -23.13
CA PHE A 155 -16.69 -15.06 -23.56
C PHE A 155 -15.91 -13.74 -23.57
N VAL A 156 -16.47 -12.68 -24.18
CA VAL A 156 -15.85 -11.34 -24.19
C VAL A 156 -15.68 -10.81 -22.77
N CYS A 157 -16.69 -10.99 -21.91
CA CYS A 157 -16.61 -10.63 -20.50
C CYS A 157 -15.49 -11.38 -19.77
N GLY A 158 -15.37 -12.69 -20.00
CA GLY A 158 -14.31 -13.51 -19.42
C GLY A 158 -12.93 -12.98 -19.82
N VAL A 159 -12.71 -12.72 -21.11
CA VAL A 159 -11.45 -12.16 -21.62
C VAL A 159 -11.16 -10.79 -21.00
N LEU A 160 -12.13 -9.87 -21.01
CA LEU A 160 -11.97 -8.53 -20.43
C LEU A 160 -11.67 -8.58 -18.92
N SER A 161 -12.34 -9.47 -18.18
CA SER A 161 -12.10 -9.66 -16.75
C SER A 161 -10.66 -10.06 -16.45
N GLN A 162 -10.08 -10.95 -17.26
CA GLN A 162 -8.67 -11.35 -17.10
C GLN A 162 -7.70 -10.20 -17.41
N HIS A 163 -8.00 -9.37 -18.41
CA HIS A 163 -7.20 -8.17 -18.72
C HIS A 163 -7.26 -7.12 -17.60
N ILE A 164 -8.43 -6.91 -17.02
CA ILE A 164 -8.61 -6.00 -15.88
C ILE A 164 -7.84 -6.52 -14.67
N LEU A 165 -7.93 -7.82 -14.38
CA LEU A 165 -7.16 -8.45 -13.30
C LEU A 165 -5.65 -8.32 -13.54
N TYR A 166 -5.18 -8.62 -14.75
CA TYR A 166 -3.76 -8.45 -15.11
C TYR A 166 -3.28 -7.00 -14.93
N TYR A 167 -4.05 -6.02 -15.40
CA TYR A 167 -3.72 -4.61 -15.22
C TYR A 167 -3.73 -4.20 -13.74
N PHE A 168 -4.68 -4.74 -12.98
CA PHE A 168 -4.81 -4.51 -11.55
C PHE A 168 -3.59 -5.01 -10.77
N GLU A 169 -3.20 -6.27 -10.97
CA GLU A 169 -2.01 -6.87 -10.33
C GLU A 169 -0.73 -6.10 -10.68
N ARG A 170 -0.62 -5.63 -11.92
CA ARG A 170 0.50 -4.78 -12.36
C ARG A 170 0.55 -3.45 -11.62
N VAL A 171 -0.60 -2.84 -11.32
CA VAL A 171 -0.66 -1.63 -10.49
C VAL A 171 -0.31 -1.97 -9.03
N HIS A 172 -0.84 -3.06 -8.49
CA HIS A 172 -0.60 -3.53 -7.13
C HIS A 172 0.91 -3.69 -6.85
N VAL A 173 1.62 -4.49 -7.68
CA VAL A 173 3.08 -4.74 -7.54
C VAL A 173 3.90 -3.45 -7.65
N ASN A 174 3.53 -2.55 -8.56
CA ASN A 174 4.19 -1.24 -8.71
C ASN A 174 4.03 -0.38 -7.46
N MET A 175 2.84 -0.37 -6.86
CA MET A 175 2.56 0.41 -5.64
C MET A 175 3.30 -0.14 -4.44
N GLU A 176 3.28 -1.46 -4.26
CA GLU A 176 4.01 -2.17 -3.20
C GLU A 176 5.52 -1.87 -3.29
N SER A 177 6.12 -2.07 -4.46
CA SER A 177 7.55 -1.85 -4.68
C SER A 177 7.98 -0.40 -4.38
N VAL A 178 7.18 0.57 -4.83
CA VAL A 178 7.48 2.01 -4.64
C VAL A 178 7.35 2.42 -3.18
N LEU A 179 6.32 1.92 -2.47
CA LEU A 179 6.15 2.14 -1.04
C LEU A 179 7.33 1.55 -0.26
N THR A 180 7.72 0.31 -0.55
CA THR A 180 8.79 -0.41 0.16
C THR A 180 10.12 0.30 0.01
N VAL A 181 10.51 0.63 -1.22
CA VAL A 181 11.79 1.34 -1.47
C VAL A 181 11.78 2.72 -0.82
N THR A 182 10.66 3.45 -0.87
CA THR A 182 10.59 4.80 -0.30
C THR A 182 10.63 4.77 1.23
N LEU A 183 9.93 3.84 1.87
CA LEU A 183 9.96 3.67 3.32
C LEU A 183 11.33 3.22 3.81
N PHE A 184 11.94 2.26 3.12
CA PHE A 184 13.29 1.81 3.43
C PHE A 184 14.29 2.97 3.33
N GLN A 185 14.21 3.76 2.27
CA GLN A 185 15.02 4.98 2.14
C GLN A 185 14.79 5.93 3.32
N HIS A 186 13.54 6.22 3.73
CA HIS A 186 13.26 7.07 4.90
C HIS A 186 13.74 6.48 6.24
N GLY A 187 13.92 5.16 6.31
CA GLY A 187 14.65 4.52 7.40
C GLY A 187 16.16 4.77 7.35
N MET A 188 16.74 4.75 6.16
CA MET A 188 18.16 5.03 5.96
C MET A 188 18.41 6.54 6.03
N CYS A 189 18.83 7.04 7.19
CA CYS A 189 19.20 8.44 7.40
C CYS A 189 20.47 8.80 6.61
N HIS A 190 20.36 9.06 5.31
CA HIS A 190 21.48 9.57 4.52
C HIS A 190 21.65 11.08 4.75
N ARG A 191 22.78 11.50 5.32
CA ARG A 191 23.22 12.91 5.31
C ARG A 191 23.85 13.24 3.95
N ARG A 192 23.06 13.42 2.89
CA ARG A 192 23.56 14.03 1.63
C ARG A 192 23.14 15.50 1.54
N ALA A 193 23.85 16.27 0.71
CA ALA A 193 23.51 17.66 0.44
C ALA A 193 22.14 17.74 -0.27
N TYR A 194 21.23 18.57 0.24
CA TYR A 194 19.93 18.82 -0.38
C TYR A 194 20.12 19.41 -1.78
N SER A 195 19.43 18.89 -2.79
CA SER A 195 19.02 19.73 -3.92
C SER A 195 17.71 20.39 -3.52
N SER A 196 17.76 21.63 -3.00
CA SER A 196 16.59 22.40 -2.58
C SER A 196 15.74 22.87 -3.77
N ALA A 197 15.33 21.97 -4.65
CA ALA A 197 14.42 22.28 -5.75
C ALA A 197 12.96 22.14 -5.30
N THR A 198 12.56 22.88 -4.26
CA THR A 198 11.14 23.08 -3.93
C THR A 198 10.78 24.55 -4.16
N TYR A 199 9.77 24.77 -5.02
CA TYR A 199 9.13 26.08 -5.29
C TYR A 199 10.06 27.28 -5.49
N GLY A 200 10.71 27.38 -6.65
CA GLY A 200 11.39 28.62 -7.07
C GLY A 200 12.62 29.02 -6.25
N CYS A 201 12.88 28.39 -5.10
CA CYS A 201 14.10 28.57 -4.35
C CYS A 201 15.23 27.82 -5.05
N SER A 202 16.30 28.53 -5.39
CA SER A 202 17.48 27.94 -5.99
C SER A 202 18.15 26.95 -5.01
N VAL A 203 19.02 26.08 -5.54
CA VAL A 203 19.94 25.20 -4.80
C VAL A 203 20.76 25.95 -3.71
N MET A 204 20.76 27.29 -3.76
CA MET A 204 21.59 28.19 -2.99
C MET A 204 20.92 28.90 -1.79
N GLU A 205 19.70 28.54 -1.37
CA GLU A 205 19.11 29.06 -0.12
C GLU A 205 19.31 28.14 1.10
N GLY A 206 19.93 26.97 0.90
CA GLY A 206 20.38 26.11 1.98
C GLY A 206 21.71 26.58 2.60
N CYS A 207 22.00 26.11 3.80
CA CYS A 207 23.26 26.37 4.51
C CYS A 207 24.48 26.06 3.62
N LYS A 208 25.32 27.08 3.35
CA LYS A 208 26.50 27.01 2.46
C LYS A 208 27.81 26.71 3.17
N GLY A 209 27.82 26.77 4.51
CA GLY A 209 29.01 26.49 5.32
C GLY A 209 29.34 25.00 5.36
N VAL A 210 30.64 24.66 5.30
CA VAL A 210 31.17 23.33 5.64
C VAL A 210 31.15 23.12 7.16
N VAL A 211 31.29 24.21 7.91
CA VAL A 211 31.17 24.29 9.37
C VAL A 211 29.78 24.83 9.70
N HIS A 212 29.08 24.17 10.62
CA HIS A 212 27.72 24.52 11.02
C HIS A 212 27.73 24.91 12.51
N SER A 213 27.65 26.21 12.81
CA SER A 213 27.54 26.74 14.17
C SER A 213 26.11 27.21 14.48
N TRP A 214 25.70 27.07 15.75
CA TRP A 214 24.47 27.70 16.25
C TRP A 214 24.70 28.28 17.66
N PRO A 215 24.37 29.56 17.92
CA PRO A 215 23.77 30.56 17.01
C PRO A 215 24.62 30.79 15.76
N CYS A 216 23.98 31.04 14.60
CA CYS A 216 24.72 31.25 13.37
C CYS A 216 25.44 32.60 13.43
N GLU A 217 26.74 32.57 13.68
CA GLU A 217 27.59 33.78 13.64
C GLU A 217 27.89 34.21 12.19
N ASP A 218 27.88 33.25 11.24
CA ASP A 218 28.17 33.48 9.82
C ASP A 218 26.90 33.58 8.95
N SER A 219 26.93 34.47 7.94
CA SER A 219 25.86 34.68 6.93
C SER A 219 25.60 33.47 6.00
N GLY A 220 26.31 32.36 6.22
CA GLY A 220 26.25 31.15 5.39
C GLY A 220 25.19 30.14 5.85
N CYS A 221 24.63 30.28 7.05
CA CYS A 221 23.67 29.34 7.62
C CYS A 221 22.22 29.85 7.52
N SER A 222 21.26 28.95 7.32
CA SER A 222 19.82 29.29 7.25
C SER A 222 19.27 29.62 8.64
N SER A 223 18.41 30.64 8.74
CA SER A 223 17.69 31.00 9.98
C SER A 223 16.86 29.85 10.55
N ASN A 224 16.25 29.04 9.69
CA ASN A 224 15.54 27.83 10.12
C ASN A 224 16.54 26.66 10.30
N PRO A 225 16.73 26.13 11.53
CA PRO A 225 17.67 25.04 11.80
C PRO A 225 17.28 23.72 11.12
N LEU A 226 15.98 23.49 10.82
CA LEU A 226 15.51 22.31 10.09
C LEU A 226 15.97 22.32 8.63
N LYS A 227 16.37 23.47 8.07
CA LYS A 227 16.96 23.53 6.72
C LYS A 227 18.45 23.17 6.71
N CYS A 228 19.10 23.02 7.86
CA CYS A 228 20.51 22.64 7.95
C CYS A 228 20.68 21.11 7.87
N PRO A 229 21.39 20.57 6.84
CA PRO A 229 21.56 19.12 6.69
C PRO A 229 22.32 18.47 7.85
N ALA A 230 23.29 19.19 8.44
CA ALA A 230 24.15 18.67 9.51
C ALA A 230 23.47 18.59 10.88
N ARG A 231 22.44 19.40 11.13
CA ARG A 231 21.71 19.46 12.41
C ARG A 231 20.39 18.70 12.39
N ARG A 232 20.06 18.03 11.29
CA ARG A 232 18.85 17.21 11.23
C ARG A 232 18.97 16.04 12.19
N HIS A 233 17.90 15.83 12.95
CA HIS A 233 17.78 14.72 13.86
C HIS A 233 17.93 13.41 13.09
N GLN A 234 18.68 12.47 13.66
CA GLN A 234 18.72 11.14 13.11
C GLN A 234 17.47 10.40 13.58
N ASN A 235 16.84 9.65 12.67
CA ASN A 235 15.95 8.62 13.12
C ASN A 235 16.80 7.63 13.93
N LYS A 236 16.25 7.20 15.07
CA LYS A 236 16.78 6.10 15.88
C LYS A 236 17.19 4.94 14.94
N GLU A 237 18.24 4.20 15.30
CA GLU A 237 18.70 3.01 14.58
C GLU A 237 17.55 2.20 14.01
N LEU A 238 17.77 1.59 12.84
CA LEU A 238 16.76 0.93 12.02
C LEU A 238 16.03 -0.16 12.83
N SER A 239 14.94 0.24 13.48
CA SER A 239 14.32 -0.59 14.51
C SER A 239 13.78 -1.88 13.88
N PRO A 240 13.66 -2.99 14.65
CA PRO A 240 13.04 -4.22 14.17
C PRO A 240 11.63 -4.00 13.59
N SER A 241 10.93 -2.96 14.05
CA SER A 241 9.61 -2.57 13.53
C SER A 241 9.62 -2.17 12.04
N MET A 242 10.78 -1.80 11.49
CA MET A 242 10.94 -1.51 10.07
C MET A 242 10.64 -2.73 9.19
N TYR A 243 10.99 -3.94 9.62
CA TYR A 243 10.60 -5.16 8.90
C TYR A 243 9.08 -5.30 8.82
N VAL A 244 8.39 -5.00 9.93
CA VAL A 244 6.92 -5.03 9.96
C VAL A 244 6.34 -3.96 9.04
N TYR A 245 6.91 -2.74 9.04
CA TYR A 245 6.48 -1.70 8.12
C TYR A 245 6.65 -2.11 6.66
N LEU A 246 7.81 -2.66 6.29
CA LEU A 246 8.13 -2.98 4.90
C LEU A 246 7.35 -4.17 4.35
N PHE A 247 7.12 -5.22 5.15
CA PHE A 247 6.50 -6.45 4.66
C PHE A 247 5.01 -6.58 5.02
N VAL A 248 4.60 -6.11 6.19
CA VAL A 248 3.23 -6.29 6.68
C VAL A 248 2.41 -5.04 6.38
N ASP A 249 2.83 -3.87 6.87
CA ASP A 249 2.00 -2.67 6.76
C ASP A 249 1.83 -2.21 5.30
N ILE A 250 2.88 -2.26 4.49
CA ILE A 250 2.80 -1.90 3.06
C ILE A 250 1.84 -2.80 2.29
N TYR A 251 1.91 -4.12 2.50
CA TYR A 251 1.01 -5.06 1.86
C TYR A 251 -0.46 -4.68 2.13
N HIS A 252 -0.83 -4.45 3.39
CA HIS A 252 -2.20 -4.05 3.73
C HIS A 252 -2.58 -2.65 3.20
N ILE A 253 -1.63 -1.71 3.14
CA ILE A 253 -1.87 -0.39 2.51
C ILE A 253 -2.23 -0.54 1.03
N VAL A 254 -1.55 -1.42 0.30
CA VAL A 254 -1.83 -1.63 -1.13
C VAL A 254 -3.16 -2.37 -1.32
N CYS A 255 -3.44 -3.41 -0.53
CA CYS A 255 -4.71 -4.13 -0.55
C CYS A 255 -5.94 -3.25 -0.23
N MET A 256 -5.74 -2.04 0.31
CA MET A 256 -6.82 -1.06 0.46
C MET A 256 -7.50 -0.73 -0.87
N ILE A 257 -6.75 -0.76 -1.98
CA ILE A 257 -7.28 -0.47 -3.32
C ILE A 257 -8.22 -1.58 -3.76
N ASP A 258 -7.83 -2.84 -3.54
CA ASP A 258 -8.66 -4.02 -3.74
C ASP A 258 -9.97 -3.86 -2.96
N ALA A 259 -9.87 -3.46 -1.70
CA ALA A 259 -11.03 -3.26 -0.86
C ALA A 259 -11.98 -2.17 -1.41
N VAL A 260 -11.45 -1.06 -1.93
CA VAL A 260 -12.28 -0.02 -2.57
C VAL A 260 -12.96 -0.55 -3.83
N VAL A 261 -12.24 -1.29 -4.68
CA VAL A 261 -12.81 -1.90 -5.89
C VAL A 261 -13.95 -2.85 -5.53
N GLU A 262 -13.76 -3.68 -4.50
CA GLU A 262 -14.75 -4.64 -4.03
C GLU A 262 -15.99 -3.97 -3.43
N ILE A 263 -15.82 -2.91 -2.64
CA ILE A 263 -16.95 -2.12 -2.10
C ILE A 263 -17.76 -1.51 -3.24
N VAL A 264 -17.09 -0.90 -4.23
CA VAL A 264 -17.77 -0.32 -5.40
C VAL A 264 -18.49 -1.40 -6.19
N ARG A 265 -17.85 -2.57 -6.39
CA ARG A 265 -18.45 -3.73 -7.07
C ARG A 265 -19.72 -4.21 -6.37
N LEU A 266 -19.69 -4.36 -5.05
CA LEU A 266 -20.85 -4.74 -4.25
C LEU A 266 -21.99 -3.73 -4.41
N LEU A 267 -21.70 -2.44 -4.21
CA LEU A 267 -22.70 -1.38 -4.28
C LEU A 267 -23.34 -1.31 -5.67
N CYS A 268 -22.54 -1.33 -6.74
CA CYS A 268 -23.03 -1.35 -8.11
C CYS A 268 -23.89 -2.59 -8.39
N THR A 269 -23.46 -3.78 -7.94
CA THR A 269 -24.20 -5.02 -8.18
C THR A 269 -25.55 -5.01 -7.48
N VAL A 270 -25.59 -4.60 -6.20
CA VAL A 270 -26.85 -4.51 -5.43
C VAL A 270 -27.79 -3.50 -6.07
N VAL A 271 -27.33 -2.28 -6.37
CA VAL A 271 -28.17 -1.23 -6.95
C VAL A 271 -28.70 -1.65 -8.33
N MET A 272 -27.85 -2.13 -9.22
CA MET A 272 -28.26 -2.51 -10.58
C MET A 272 -29.20 -3.72 -10.57
N SER A 273 -28.89 -4.76 -9.78
CA SER A 273 -29.77 -5.93 -9.67
C SER A 273 -31.13 -5.56 -9.07
N MET A 274 -31.19 -4.69 -8.07
CA MET A 274 -32.45 -4.24 -7.47
C MET A 274 -33.30 -3.41 -8.43
N VAL A 275 -32.68 -2.52 -9.23
CA VAL A 275 -33.39 -1.77 -10.29
C VAL A 275 -33.97 -2.73 -11.32
N VAL A 276 -33.23 -3.78 -11.70
CA VAL A 276 -33.72 -4.78 -12.67
C VAL A 276 -34.86 -5.63 -12.08
N ILE A 277 -34.76 -6.07 -10.82
CA ILE A 277 -35.82 -6.83 -10.13
C ILE A 277 -37.10 -5.99 -10.06
N SER A 278 -36.98 -4.72 -9.65
CA SER A 278 -38.11 -3.78 -9.58
C SER A 278 -38.84 -3.65 -10.91
N LYS A 279 -38.08 -3.42 -12.00
CA LYS A 279 -38.65 -3.29 -13.34
C LYS A 279 -39.19 -4.60 -13.89
N SER A 280 -38.60 -5.74 -13.51
CA SER A 280 -38.95 -7.05 -14.06
C SER A 280 -40.17 -7.68 -13.41
N MET A 281 -40.41 -7.42 -12.12
CA MET A 281 -41.49 -8.04 -11.36
C MET A 281 -42.58 -7.05 -10.91
N GLY A 282 -42.30 -5.74 -10.91
CA GLY A 282 -43.21 -4.74 -10.32
C GLY A 282 -43.34 -4.86 -8.79
N VAL A 283 -42.49 -5.66 -8.16
CA VAL A 283 -42.52 -5.98 -6.72
C VAL A 283 -41.87 -4.87 -5.89
N ASN A 284 -42.35 -4.70 -4.66
CA ASN A 284 -41.78 -3.73 -3.73
C ASN A 284 -40.36 -4.15 -3.29
N VAL A 285 -39.37 -3.39 -3.76
CA VAL A 285 -37.93 -3.64 -3.51
C VAL A 285 -37.51 -3.34 -2.06
N LEU A 286 -38.37 -2.66 -1.29
CA LEU A 286 -38.04 -2.24 0.07
C LEU A 286 -37.74 -3.42 0.99
N GLY A 287 -38.56 -4.50 0.93
CA GLY A 287 -38.39 -5.69 1.77
C GLY A 287 -37.03 -6.37 1.57
N PRO A 288 -36.66 -6.79 0.35
CA PRO A 288 -35.36 -7.38 0.05
C PRO A 288 -34.19 -6.48 0.43
N CYS A 289 -34.31 -5.16 0.19
CA CYS A 289 -33.29 -4.19 0.58
C CYS A 289 -33.08 -4.15 2.10
N LEU A 290 -34.16 -4.16 2.90
CA LEU A 290 -34.06 -4.18 4.37
C LEU A 290 -33.39 -5.45 4.88
N ILE A 291 -33.68 -6.61 4.28
CA ILE A 291 -33.03 -7.90 4.63
C ILE A 291 -31.53 -7.83 4.33
N ILE A 292 -31.15 -7.37 3.14
CA ILE A 292 -29.74 -7.23 2.75
C ILE A 292 -29.03 -6.26 3.68
N ILE A 293 -29.59 -5.09 3.93
CA ILE A 293 -28.98 -4.09 4.82
C ILE A 293 -28.83 -4.65 6.23
N GLY A 294 -29.85 -5.31 6.78
CA GLY A 294 -29.81 -5.90 8.11
C GLY A 294 -28.73 -6.97 8.26
N LEU A 295 -28.61 -7.87 7.28
CA LEU A 295 -27.58 -8.91 7.28
C LEU A 295 -26.17 -8.36 7.01
N VAL A 296 -26.05 -7.37 6.13
CA VAL A 296 -24.77 -6.68 5.90
C VAL A 296 -24.29 -5.97 7.17
N VAL A 297 -25.20 -5.31 7.91
CA VAL A 297 -24.86 -4.66 9.18
C VAL A 297 -24.41 -5.69 10.22
N SER A 298 -25.07 -6.86 10.31
CA SER A 298 -24.64 -7.91 11.26
C SER A 298 -23.26 -8.48 10.90
N MET A 299 -22.97 -8.68 9.61
CA MET A 299 -21.64 -9.06 9.12
C MET A 299 -20.57 -8.02 9.48
N ILE A 300 -20.88 -6.73 9.35
CA ILE A 300 -19.97 -5.63 9.73
C ILE A 300 -19.66 -5.68 11.23
N LEU A 301 -20.67 -5.86 12.08
CA LEU A 301 -20.47 -5.92 13.54
C LEU A 301 -19.58 -7.09 13.95
N ILE A 302 -19.77 -8.27 13.35
CA ILE A 302 -18.93 -9.45 13.59
C ILE A 302 -17.50 -9.19 13.12
N GLU A 303 -17.32 -8.55 11.96
CA GLU A 303 -15.99 -8.26 11.44
C GLU A 303 -15.26 -7.19 12.27
N VAL A 304 -15.97 -6.22 12.85
CA VAL A 304 -15.38 -5.27 13.82
C VAL A 304 -14.88 -6.01 15.06
N ALA A 305 -15.68 -6.93 15.61
CA ALA A 305 -15.23 -7.79 16.72
C ALA A 305 -14.02 -8.65 16.32
N ASN A 306 -14.01 -9.18 15.09
CA ASN A 306 -12.90 -9.93 14.53
C ASN A 306 -11.63 -9.06 14.38
N GLY A 307 -11.79 -7.79 14.02
CA GLY A 307 -10.72 -6.80 13.96
C GLY A 307 -10.10 -6.49 15.33
N HIS A 308 -10.89 -6.46 16.40
CA HIS A 308 -10.34 -6.35 17.75
C HIS A 308 -9.53 -7.59 18.15
N ALA A 309 -10.02 -8.80 17.84
CA ALA A 309 -9.27 -10.04 18.06
C ALA A 309 -7.97 -10.08 17.22
N TRP A 310 -7.97 -9.46 16.04
CA TRP A 310 -6.77 -9.33 15.20
C TRP A 310 -5.66 -8.52 15.86
N LEU A 311 -5.99 -7.39 16.51
CA LEU A 311 -5.00 -6.58 17.22
C LEU A 311 -4.29 -7.41 18.31
N HIS A 312 -5.06 -8.16 19.09
CA HIS A 312 -4.49 -9.05 20.11
C HIS A 312 -3.66 -10.17 19.49
N THR A 313 -4.06 -10.70 18.32
CA THR A 313 -3.27 -11.70 17.59
C THR A 313 -1.90 -11.16 17.20
N LEU A 314 -1.83 -9.92 16.71
CA LEU A 314 -0.56 -9.28 16.35
C LEU A 314 0.35 -9.10 17.58
N GLN A 315 -0.21 -8.64 18.70
CA GLN A 315 0.55 -8.45 19.94
C GLN A 315 1.11 -9.77 20.48
N SER A 316 0.30 -10.84 20.55
CA SER A 316 0.76 -12.17 20.97
C SER A 316 1.83 -12.73 20.03
N LYS A 317 1.70 -12.51 18.71
CA LYS A 317 2.71 -12.94 17.73
C LYS A 317 4.02 -12.18 17.91
N ASP A 318 3.97 -10.86 18.12
CA ASP A 318 5.15 -10.03 18.32
C ASP A 318 5.90 -10.42 19.61
N ASP A 319 5.19 -10.69 20.70
CA ASP A 319 5.75 -11.23 21.95
C ASP A 319 6.43 -12.59 21.72
N ARG A 320 5.79 -13.52 21.00
CA ARG A 320 6.40 -14.83 20.67
C ARG A 320 7.68 -14.66 19.83
N VAL A 321 7.65 -13.80 18.82
CA VAL A 321 8.82 -13.55 17.96
C VAL A 321 9.95 -12.90 18.75
N ALA A 322 9.65 -11.95 19.63
CA ALA A 322 10.64 -11.33 20.51
C ALA A 322 11.32 -12.37 21.41
N ARG A 323 10.51 -13.18 22.11
CA ARG A 323 10.99 -14.29 22.97
C ARG A 323 11.83 -15.31 22.20
N THR A 324 11.40 -15.67 20.99
CA THR A 324 12.13 -16.60 20.12
C THR A 324 13.47 -16.01 19.67
N THR A 325 13.49 -14.73 19.31
CA THR A 325 14.70 -14.04 18.86
C THR A 325 15.72 -13.92 20.00
N GLU A 326 15.27 -13.56 21.20
CA GLU A 326 16.11 -13.50 22.40
C GLU A 326 16.73 -14.87 22.72
N ALA A 327 15.90 -15.93 22.70
CA ALA A 327 16.37 -17.30 22.94
C ALA A 327 17.40 -17.78 21.90
N ILE A 328 17.17 -17.49 20.61
CA ILE A 328 18.10 -17.86 19.53
C ILE A 328 19.41 -17.06 19.63
N THR A 329 19.33 -15.76 19.90
CA THR A 329 20.50 -14.87 19.98
C THR A 329 21.44 -15.30 21.10
N HIS A 330 20.88 -15.78 22.22
CA HIS A 330 21.64 -16.21 23.39
C HIS A 330 21.73 -17.74 23.53
N LEU A 331 21.48 -18.50 22.47
CA LEU A 331 21.40 -19.97 22.53
C LEU A 331 22.64 -20.64 23.14
N ASN A 332 23.85 -20.14 22.82
CA ASN A 332 25.08 -20.68 23.38
C ASN A 332 25.18 -20.47 24.89
N VAL A 333 24.71 -19.33 25.40
CA VAL A 333 24.68 -19.03 26.84
C VAL A 333 23.66 -19.91 27.55
N LEU A 334 22.46 -20.04 26.97
CA LEU A 334 21.41 -20.91 27.49
C LEU A 334 21.87 -22.37 27.60
N LYS A 335 22.62 -22.85 26.61
CA LYS A 335 23.24 -24.19 26.60
C LYS A 335 24.26 -24.37 27.70
N VAL A 336 25.19 -23.42 27.86
CA VAL A 336 26.21 -23.47 28.90
C VAL A 336 25.60 -23.41 30.30
N MET A 337 24.49 -22.68 30.45
CA MET A 337 23.76 -22.57 31.72
C MET A 337 22.77 -23.73 31.98
N GLY A 338 22.47 -24.56 30.98
CA GLY A 338 21.54 -25.69 31.12
C GLY A 338 20.07 -25.30 31.33
N ILE A 339 19.65 -24.13 30.85
CA ILE A 339 18.29 -23.55 31.05
C ILE A 339 17.45 -23.52 29.76
N GLU A 340 17.73 -24.42 28.83
CA GLU A 340 17.03 -24.51 27.54
C GLU A 340 15.54 -24.85 27.70
N ASP A 341 15.19 -25.63 28.72
CA ASP A 341 13.83 -26.00 29.09
C ASP A 341 12.99 -24.79 29.55
N VAL A 342 13.59 -23.89 30.32
CA VAL A 342 12.97 -22.62 30.71
C VAL A 342 12.71 -21.75 29.48
N ALA A 343 13.69 -21.64 28.58
CA ALA A 343 13.51 -20.90 27.32
C ALA A 343 12.41 -21.53 26.44
N TYR A 344 12.37 -22.86 26.35
CA TYR A 344 11.34 -23.59 25.61
C TYR A 344 9.94 -23.35 26.19
N SER A 345 9.77 -23.50 27.51
CA SER A 345 8.48 -23.26 28.16
C SER A 345 8.00 -21.82 28.03
N MET A 346 8.91 -20.84 28.07
CA MET A 346 8.59 -19.43 27.83
C MET A 346 8.00 -19.19 26.43
N ILE A 347 8.56 -19.84 25.40
CA ILE A 347 8.07 -19.78 24.02
C ILE A 347 6.74 -20.52 23.89
N GLN A 348 6.62 -21.69 24.51
CA GLN A 348 5.41 -22.51 24.48
C GLN A 348 4.20 -21.78 25.09
N ASN A 349 4.38 -21.14 26.25
CA ASN A 349 3.30 -20.37 26.89
C ASN A 349 2.82 -19.22 25.99
N SER A 350 3.75 -18.48 25.38
CA SER A 350 3.42 -17.41 24.43
C SER A 350 2.69 -17.95 23.19
N ARG A 351 3.02 -19.17 22.75
CA ARG A 351 2.34 -19.85 21.64
C ARG A 351 0.92 -20.30 22.00
N ASP A 352 0.69 -20.75 23.22
CA ASP A 352 -0.64 -21.17 23.69
C ASP A 352 -1.59 -19.97 23.81
N ASP A 353 -1.09 -18.82 24.29
CA ASP A 353 -1.81 -17.55 24.28
C ASP A 353 -2.17 -17.11 22.85
N GLU A 354 -1.20 -17.17 21.92
CA GLU A 354 -1.44 -16.89 20.50
C GLU A 354 -2.53 -17.80 19.91
N MET A 355 -2.50 -19.10 20.23
CA MET A 355 -3.45 -20.09 19.72
C MET A 355 -4.88 -19.85 20.21
N MET A 356 -5.07 -19.45 21.46
CA MET A 356 -6.39 -19.14 22.01
C MET A 356 -7.08 -18.03 21.23
N VAL A 357 -6.34 -16.98 20.90
CA VAL A 357 -6.86 -15.82 20.14
C VAL A 357 -7.16 -16.21 18.69
N ILE A 358 -6.29 -17.01 18.07
CA ILE A 358 -6.50 -17.53 16.71
C ILE A 358 -7.77 -18.39 16.62
N LYS A 359 -8.07 -19.21 17.64
CA LYS A 359 -9.30 -20.00 17.70
C LYS A 359 -10.54 -19.11 17.71
N THR A 360 -10.58 -18.09 18.56
CA THR A 360 -11.67 -17.10 18.61
C THR A 360 -11.87 -16.42 17.27
N ARG A 361 -10.79 -16.00 16.60
CA ARG A 361 -10.82 -15.39 15.26
C ARG A 361 -11.42 -16.31 14.21
N THR A 362 -11.03 -17.58 14.22
CA THR A 362 -11.51 -18.59 13.27
C THR A 362 -13.01 -18.86 13.47
N GLY A 363 -13.47 -18.84 14.73
CA GLY A 363 -14.89 -18.90 15.07
C GLY A 363 -15.69 -17.73 14.50
N LEU A 364 -15.25 -16.49 14.74
CA LEU A 364 -15.91 -15.28 14.23
C LEU A 364 -15.98 -15.26 12.70
N HIS A 365 -14.88 -15.64 12.03
CA HIS A 365 -14.84 -15.72 10.57
C HIS A 365 -15.82 -16.76 10.02
N SER A 366 -15.90 -17.94 10.64
CA SER A 366 -16.85 -18.98 10.25
C SER A 366 -18.29 -18.49 10.34
N ILE A 367 -18.67 -17.81 11.43
CA ILE A 367 -20.01 -17.21 11.58
C ILE A 367 -20.30 -16.23 10.44
N ASN A 368 -19.32 -15.40 10.07
CA ASN A 368 -19.48 -14.42 8.99
C ASN A 368 -19.74 -15.12 7.62
N ILE A 369 -19.00 -16.20 7.33
CA ILE A 369 -19.25 -17.04 6.14
C ILE A 369 -20.66 -17.62 6.16
N TYR A 370 -21.11 -18.15 7.29
CA TYR A 370 -22.46 -18.73 7.40
C TYR A 370 -23.57 -17.70 7.18
N LEU A 371 -23.46 -16.49 7.76
CA LEU A 371 -24.42 -15.41 7.52
C LEU A 371 -24.51 -15.05 6.04
N ASN A 372 -23.37 -15.07 5.33
CA ASN A 372 -23.36 -14.76 3.92
C ASN A 372 -24.06 -15.84 3.07
N SER A 373 -23.87 -17.11 3.40
CA SER A 373 -24.61 -18.20 2.74
C SER A 373 -26.13 -18.10 2.98
N ILE A 374 -26.54 -17.66 4.17
CA ILE A 374 -27.97 -17.47 4.52
C ILE A 374 -28.58 -16.28 3.78
N LEU A 375 -27.82 -15.21 3.52
CA LEU A 375 -28.29 -14.00 2.83
C LEU A 375 -28.96 -14.31 1.49
N GLY A 376 -28.31 -15.09 0.63
CA GLY A 376 -28.86 -15.45 -0.68
C GLY A 376 -30.18 -16.21 -0.59
N VAL A 377 -30.26 -17.17 0.35
CA VAL A 377 -31.45 -17.99 0.56
C VAL A 377 -32.62 -17.15 1.09
N CYS A 378 -32.38 -16.29 2.09
CA CYS A 378 -33.42 -15.44 2.66
C CYS A 378 -33.98 -14.45 1.64
N VAL A 379 -33.12 -13.81 0.85
CA VAL A 379 -33.55 -12.85 -0.19
C VAL A 379 -34.34 -13.57 -1.29
N LEU A 380 -33.89 -14.75 -1.73
CA LEU A 380 -34.60 -15.56 -2.73
C LEU A 380 -35.98 -15.98 -2.24
N LEU A 381 -36.06 -16.52 -1.02
CA LEU A 381 -37.32 -16.95 -0.42
C LEU A 381 -38.29 -15.77 -0.31
N PHE A 382 -37.82 -14.61 0.17
CA PHE A 382 -38.65 -13.42 0.30
C PHE A 382 -39.23 -12.98 -1.04
N VAL A 383 -38.37 -12.82 -2.06
CA VAL A 383 -38.81 -12.31 -3.38
C VAL A 383 -39.77 -13.29 -4.05
N LEU A 384 -39.55 -14.60 -3.93
CA LEU A 384 -40.46 -15.61 -4.47
C LEU A 384 -41.82 -15.61 -3.75
N LEU A 385 -41.84 -15.53 -2.41
CA LEU A 385 -43.09 -15.46 -1.65
C LEU A 385 -43.88 -14.18 -1.95
N ASP A 386 -43.20 -13.05 -2.09
CA ASP A 386 -43.85 -11.77 -2.41
C ASP A 386 -44.41 -11.78 -3.85
N TYR A 387 -43.69 -12.40 -4.79
CA TYR A 387 -44.19 -12.62 -6.14
C TYR A 387 -45.45 -13.50 -6.16
N VAL A 388 -45.46 -14.61 -5.43
CA VAL A 388 -46.63 -15.49 -5.32
C VAL A 388 -47.83 -14.74 -4.70
N ARG A 389 -47.60 -13.97 -3.64
CA ARG A 389 -48.67 -13.13 -3.03
C ARG A 389 -49.18 -12.03 -3.97
N SER A 390 -48.30 -11.43 -4.75
CA SER A 390 -48.68 -10.42 -5.75
C SER A 390 -49.55 -11.02 -6.86
N LEU A 391 -49.30 -12.27 -7.23
CA LEU A 391 -50.13 -13.01 -8.18
C LEU A 391 -51.49 -13.39 -7.59
N GLU A 392 -51.53 -13.79 -6.31
CA GLU A 392 -52.76 -14.18 -5.61
C GLU A 392 -53.69 -12.98 -5.37
N SER A 393 -53.12 -11.82 -5.02
CA SER A 393 -53.88 -10.57 -4.80
C SER A 393 -54.37 -9.91 -6.09
N SER A 394 -53.70 -10.15 -7.22
CA SER A 394 -54.16 -9.73 -8.55
C SER A 394 -55.20 -10.71 -9.09
N THR A 395 -56.39 -10.68 -8.51
CA THR A 395 -57.52 -11.53 -8.88
C THR A 395 -57.93 -11.22 -10.34
N GLN A 396 -57.97 -12.26 -11.18
CA GLN A 396 -58.34 -12.31 -12.61
C GLN A 396 -57.21 -11.96 -13.62
N ASN A 397 -56.66 -13.01 -14.26
CA ASN A 397 -55.85 -13.03 -15.50
C ASN A 397 -54.31 -12.87 -15.43
N GLY A 398 -53.67 -12.94 -14.26
CA GLY A 398 -52.20 -13.02 -14.20
C GLY A 398 -51.64 -14.36 -14.71
N THR A 399 -51.12 -14.43 -15.94
CA THR A 399 -50.42 -15.62 -16.43
C THR A 399 -49.08 -15.78 -15.71
N PHE A 400 -48.82 -16.95 -15.13
CA PHE A 400 -47.53 -17.26 -14.49
C PHE A 400 -46.41 -17.29 -15.55
N ASP A 401 -45.52 -16.30 -15.52
CA ASP A 401 -44.36 -16.25 -16.39
C ASP A 401 -43.16 -16.92 -15.70
N LEU A 402 -42.71 -18.06 -16.25
CA LEU A 402 -41.53 -18.79 -15.77
C LEU A 402 -40.22 -18.00 -15.95
N SER A 403 -40.16 -17.07 -16.92
CA SER A 403 -38.94 -16.31 -17.20
C SER A 403 -38.55 -15.39 -16.05
N THR A 404 -39.55 -14.86 -15.35
CA THR A 404 -39.34 -13.85 -14.31
C THR A 404 -38.69 -14.43 -13.04
N PRO A 405 -39.18 -15.52 -12.41
CA PRO A 405 -38.52 -16.16 -11.27
C PRO A 405 -37.09 -16.64 -11.55
N ILE A 406 -36.84 -17.20 -12.75
CA ILE A 406 -35.50 -17.67 -13.13
C ILE A 406 -34.51 -16.49 -13.15
N THR A 407 -34.89 -15.37 -13.76
CA THR A 407 -34.00 -14.21 -13.87
C THR A 407 -33.67 -13.58 -12.52
N VAL A 408 -34.63 -13.60 -11.60
CA VAL A 408 -34.47 -13.15 -10.22
C VAL A 408 -33.50 -14.05 -9.48
N MET A 409 -33.60 -15.37 -9.65
CA MET A 409 -32.66 -16.32 -9.06
C MET A 409 -31.22 -16.02 -9.51
N PHE A 410 -31.00 -15.78 -10.80
CA PHE A 410 -29.68 -15.37 -11.31
C PHE A 410 -29.20 -14.03 -10.74
N LEU A 411 -30.08 -13.03 -10.62
CA LEU A 411 -29.72 -11.74 -10.04
C LEU A 411 -29.37 -11.84 -8.54
N ILE A 412 -30.08 -12.68 -7.80
CA ILE A 412 -29.81 -12.93 -6.37
C ILE A 412 -28.52 -13.72 -6.20
N ASP A 413 -28.22 -14.68 -7.08
CA ASP A 413 -26.94 -15.38 -7.09
C ASP A 413 -25.77 -14.39 -7.30
N LYS A 414 -25.91 -13.44 -8.23
CA LYS A 414 -24.91 -12.36 -8.41
C LYS A 414 -24.74 -11.48 -7.16
N ILE A 415 -25.84 -11.10 -6.49
CA ILE A 415 -25.79 -10.34 -5.23
C ILE A 415 -25.07 -11.15 -4.13
N THR A 416 -25.37 -12.45 -4.04
CA THR A 416 -24.79 -13.35 -3.05
C THR A 416 -23.29 -13.52 -3.30
N ALA A 417 -22.89 -13.72 -4.57
CA ALA A 417 -21.49 -13.82 -4.97
C ALA A 417 -20.69 -12.54 -4.66
N ALA A 418 -21.28 -11.36 -4.86
CA ALA A 418 -20.65 -10.11 -4.47
C ALA A 418 -20.51 -9.99 -2.94
N SER A 419 -21.53 -10.42 -2.19
CA SER A 419 -21.56 -10.37 -0.72
C SER A 419 -20.51 -11.28 -0.05
N ILE A 420 -20.14 -12.42 -0.67
CA ILE A 420 -19.11 -13.35 -0.13
C ILE A 420 -17.79 -12.62 0.18
N THR A 421 -17.44 -11.64 -0.64
CA THR A 421 -16.16 -10.92 -0.52
C THR A 421 -16.20 -9.80 0.53
N LEU A 422 -17.37 -9.44 1.04
CA LEU A 422 -17.54 -8.31 1.96
C LEU A 422 -16.79 -8.48 3.29
N PRO A 423 -16.84 -9.63 4.01
CA PRO A 423 -16.10 -9.81 5.25
C PRO A 423 -14.59 -9.61 5.08
N LYS A 424 -14.02 -10.23 4.05
CA LYS A 424 -12.60 -10.08 3.70
C LYS A 424 -12.26 -8.63 3.42
N THR A 425 -13.12 -7.93 2.68
CA THR A 425 -12.94 -6.53 2.31
C THR A 425 -12.93 -5.61 3.53
N LEU A 426 -13.90 -5.77 4.43
CA LEU A 426 -13.99 -4.98 5.67
C LEU A 426 -12.77 -5.19 6.56
N LYS A 427 -12.33 -6.45 6.70
CA LYS A 427 -11.10 -6.79 7.40
C LYS A 427 -9.90 -6.04 6.81
N THR A 428 -9.73 -6.11 5.49
CA THR A 428 -8.65 -5.42 4.77
C THR A 428 -8.71 -3.90 4.98
N VAL A 429 -9.89 -3.29 5.03
CA VAL A 429 -10.03 -1.84 5.34
C VAL A 429 -9.50 -1.53 6.74
N VAL A 430 -9.86 -2.33 7.75
CA VAL A 430 -9.38 -2.14 9.13
C VAL A 430 -7.85 -2.32 9.20
N GLU A 431 -7.32 -3.38 8.60
CA GLU A 431 -5.87 -3.64 8.55
C GLU A 431 -5.12 -2.53 7.79
N ALA A 432 -5.65 -2.06 6.67
CA ALA A 432 -5.08 -0.96 5.90
C ALA A 432 -5.09 0.34 6.70
N THR A 433 -6.20 0.70 7.36
CA THR A 433 -6.31 1.96 8.12
C THR A 433 -5.34 2.02 9.30
N THR A 434 -5.18 0.90 10.02
CA THR A 434 -4.20 0.77 11.10
C THR A 434 -2.76 0.83 10.57
N SER A 435 -2.48 0.17 9.44
CA SER A 435 -1.18 0.21 8.76
C SER A 435 -0.83 1.62 8.29
N ILE A 436 -1.77 2.33 7.65
CA ILE A 436 -1.61 3.74 7.25
C ILE A 436 -1.28 4.60 8.47
N ALA A 437 -1.99 4.44 9.59
CA ALA A 437 -1.74 5.23 10.79
C ALA A 437 -0.34 4.98 11.38
N ARG A 438 0.12 3.72 11.41
CA ARG A 438 1.47 3.34 11.89
C ARG A 438 2.57 3.90 11.00
N VAL A 439 2.45 3.70 9.68
CA VAL A 439 3.44 4.19 8.71
C VAL A 439 3.44 5.72 8.64
N GLU A 440 2.27 6.38 8.74
CA GLU A 440 2.18 7.84 8.80
C GLU A 440 2.85 8.39 10.06
N LYS A 441 2.68 7.74 11.22
CA LYS A 441 3.38 8.10 12.45
C LYS A 441 4.90 7.97 12.28
N PHE A 442 5.37 6.86 11.70
CA PHE A 442 6.78 6.65 11.38
C PHE A 442 7.33 7.73 10.44
N LEU A 443 6.66 7.99 9.31
CA LEU A 443 7.12 8.99 8.34
C LEU A 443 7.13 10.40 8.93
N ARG A 444 6.17 10.77 9.77
CA ARG A 444 6.17 12.08 10.45
C ARG A 444 7.37 12.25 11.38
N THR A 445 7.89 11.18 11.97
CA THR A 445 9.13 11.24 12.74
C THR A 445 10.38 11.27 11.87
N CYS A 446 10.28 10.88 10.60
CA CYS A 446 11.41 10.82 9.68
C CYS A 446 11.85 12.19 9.16
N SER A 447 13.13 12.27 8.80
CA SER A 447 13.63 13.37 7.97
C SER A 447 13.23 13.16 6.49
N PRO A 448 12.88 14.26 5.77
CA PRO A 448 12.81 14.29 4.31
C PRO A 448 14.05 13.69 3.63
N ASN A 449 13.84 12.98 2.53
CA ASN A 449 14.92 12.30 1.79
C ASN A 449 15.09 12.84 0.36
N PHE A 450 16.26 12.56 -0.22
CA PHE A 450 16.59 12.90 -1.62
C PHE A 450 15.72 12.11 -2.61
N TYR A 451 15.13 12.81 -3.57
CA TYR A 451 14.67 12.17 -4.81
C TYR A 451 15.85 12.12 -5.78
N LEU A 452 16.27 10.91 -6.18
CA LEU A 452 17.18 10.74 -7.31
C LEU A 452 16.44 11.19 -8.57
N LYS A 453 16.69 12.42 -9.02
CA LYS A 453 16.19 12.85 -10.32
C LYS A 453 16.82 11.93 -11.37
N ARG A 454 16.00 11.22 -12.15
CA ARG A 454 16.47 10.40 -13.28
C ARG A 454 17.41 11.26 -14.13
N ARG A 455 18.69 10.90 -14.17
CA ARG A 455 19.64 11.49 -15.12
C ARG A 455 19.18 10.99 -16.49
N ALA A 456 18.61 11.87 -17.30
CA ALA A 456 18.22 11.51 -18.66
C ALA A 456 19.50 11.12 -19.43
N ASP A 457 19.59 9.85 -19.82
CA ASP A 457 20.38 9.28 -20.93
C ASP A 457 21.86 9.65 -21.11
N SER A 458 22.54 10.23 -20.11
CA SER A 458 24.00 10.34 -20.14
C SER A 458 24.62 9.13 -19.42
N ALA A 459 25.49 8.40 -20.13
CA ALA A 459 26.38 7.37 -19.60
C ALA A 459 26.95 7.72 -18.20
N PRO A 460 27.36 6.75 -17.38
CA PRO A 460 28.10 7.04 -16.17
C PRO A 460 29.42 7.69 -16.58
N LYS A 461 29.43 9.02 -16.69
CA LYS A 461 30.65 9.77 -16.49
C LYS A 461 31.09 9.36 -15.09
N GLU A 462 32.20 8.62 -15.01
CA GLU A 462 33.06 8.60 -13.84
C GLU A 462 32.97 9.97 -13.18
N MET A 463 32.75 10.01 -11.87
CA MET A 463 32.73 11.13 -10.91
C MET A 463 33.30 12.52 -11.33
N GLU A 464 32.96 13.07 -12.50
CA GLU A 464 33.35 14.41 -12.96
C GLU A 464 32.46 15.50 -12.34
N GLY A 465 31.64 15.11 -11.36
CA GLY A 465 30.73 15.98 -10.61
C GLY A 465 31.07 16.11 -9.13
N ILE A 466 32.19 15.54 -8.66
CA ILE A 466 32.94 16.10 -7.54
C ILE A 466 33.95 17.07 -8.16
N GLN A 467 33.47 18.03 -8.95
CA GLN A 467 34.17 19.30 -9.03
C GLN A 467 34.01 19.90 -7.65
N THR A 468 34.97 19.56 -6.79
CA THR A 468 35.61 20.46 -5.86
C THR A 468 34.83 21.76 -5.73
N LEU A 469 33.97 21.82 -4.72
CA LEU A 469 33.73 23.04 -3.96
C LEU A 469 35.05 23.42 -3.26
N GLU A 470 36.13 23.56 -4.03
CA GLU A 470 37.38 24.21 -3.63
C GLU A 470 37.12 25.71 -3.74
N LYS A 471 36.37 26.23 -2.79
CA LYS A 471 36.94 27.37 -2.09
C LYS A 471 37.60 26.76 -0.88
N GLU A 472 38.91 26.51 -0.98
CA GLU A 472 39.72 26.30 0.22
C GLU A 472 39.29 27.35 1.24
N PRO A 473 38.82 26.95 2.43
CA PRO A 473 38.57 27.91 3.48
C PRO A 473 39.90 28.63 3.72
N LYS A 474 39.92 29.96 3.56
CA LYS A 474 41.12 30.77 3.80
C LYS A 474 41.65 30.43 5.20
N GLY A 475 42.78 29.74 5.29
CA GLY A 475 43.43 29.40 6.56
C GLY A 475 43.62 27.92 6.88
N ILE A 476 43.17 26.98 6.04
CA ILE A 476 43.40 25.53 6.25
C ILE A 476 44.55 25.06 5.37
N SER A 477 45.52 24.35 5.95
CA SER A 477 46.67 23.82 5.19
C SER A 477 46.20 22.70 4.25
N SER A 478 46.75 22.64 3.03
CA SER A 478 46.40 21.63 2.02
C SER A 478 46.69 20.17 2.44
N ASP A 479 47.41 19.99 3.56
CA ASP A 479 47.81 18.70 4.12
C ASP A 479 46.86 18.21 5.24
N THR A 480 45.94 19.06 5.69
CA THR A 480 44.99 18.73 6.77
C THR A 480 43.78 17.96 6.21
N VAL A 481 43.53 16.74 6.72
CA VAL A 481 42.42 15.87 6.29
C VAL A 481 41.18 16.04 7.18
N VAL A 482 41.39 16.20 8.49
CA VAL A 482 40.32 16.45 9.47
C VAL A 482 40.76 17.56 10.40
N GLN A 483 39.90 18.57 10.59
CA GLN A 483 40.13 19.65 11.54
C GLN A 483 38.84 19.95 12.30
N PHE A 484 38.92 19.89 13.62
CA PHE A 484 37.94 20.40 14.55
C PHE A 484 38.61 21.55 15.32
N GLN A 485 37.98 22.72 15.33
CA GLN A 485 38.38 23.88 16.12
C GLN A 485 37.19 24.29 16.96
N ASN A 486 37.37 24.27 18.28
CA ASN A 486 36.35 24.55 19.29
C ASN A 486 35.02 23.85 18.98
N ALA A 487 35.08 22.59 18.54
CA ALA A 487 33.90 21.86 18.08
C ALA A 487 33.11 21.30 19.26
N ALA A 488 31.78 21.34 19.13
CA ALA A 488 30.86 20.72 20.08
C ALA A 488 29.89 19.80 19.34
N PHE A 489 29.63 18.62 19.91
CA PHE A 489 28.72 17.63 19.35
C PHE A 489 27.66 17.23 20.38
N THR A 490 26.44 17.05 19.89
CA THR A 490 25.30 16.59 20.70
C THR A 490 24.40 15.73 19.85
N TRP A 491 23.74 14.76 20.48
CA TRP A 491 22.73 13.94 19.82
C TRP A 491 21.41 14.69 19.77
N THR A 492 20.85 14.83 18.56
CA THR A 492 19.51 15.37 18.34
C THR A 492 18.60 14.24 17.90
N ASN A 493 17.64 13.90 18.74
CA ASN A 493 16.78 12.73 18.55
C ASN A 493 15.40 13.12 17.99
N SER A 494 14.99 14.38 18.13
CA SER A 494 13.70 14.86 17.66
C SER A 494 13.75 16.26 17.03
N ARG A 495 12.72 16.60 16.26
CA ARG A 495 12.52 17.95 15.69
C ARG A 495 12.19 18.97 16.78
N GLU A 496 11.49 18.54 17.83
CA GLU A 496 11.16 19.36 19.00
C GLU A 496 12.41 19.73 19.80
N ASP A 497 13.36 18.79 19.94
CA ASP A 497 14.65 19.04 20.59
C ASP A 497 15.44 20.10 19.83
N LEU A 498 15.40 20.05 18.49
CA LEU A 498 16.10 21.00 17.63
C LEU A 498 15.47 22.40 17.67
N LEU A 499 14.14 22.49 17.73
CA LEU A 499 13.41 23.77 17.76
C LEU A 499 13.40 24.42 19.15
N SER A 500 13.40 23.62 20.22
CA SER A 500 13.37 24.12 21.60
C SER A 500 14.73 24.59 22.13
N GLY A 501 15.83 24.24 21.44
CA GLY A 501 17.18 24.66 21.83
C GLY A 501 17.77 23.96 23.07
N LYS A 502 16.98 23.19 23.84
CA LYS A 502 17.40 22.57 25.10
C LYS A 502 18.65 21.69 24.99
N ASN A 503 18.79 20.89 23.93
CA ASN A 503 19.96 20.02 23.76
C ASN A 503 21.21 20.77 23.26
N CYS A 504 21.07 22.03 22.83
CA CYS A 504 22.21 22.90 22.50
C CYS A 504 22.78 23.59 23.74
N GLU A 505 22.07 23.60 24.88
CA GLU A 505 22.56 24.20 26.11
C GLU A 505 23.61 23.32 26.82
N THR A 506 23.57 22.00 26.63
CA THR A 506 24.56 21.05 27.18
C THR A 506 25.03 20.05 26.11
N PRO A 507 26.06 20.38 25.31
CA PRO A 507 26.61 19.44 24.34
C PRO A 507 27.30 18.26 25.05
N LEU A 508 27.15 17.04 24.51
CA LEU A 508 27.77 15.84 25.09
C LEU A 508 29.30 15.91 24.99
N LEU A 509 29.80 16.37 23.84
CA LEU A 509 31.21 16.62 23.61
C LEU A 509 31.41 18.12 23.39
N THR A 510 32.30 18.73 24.17
CA THR A 510 32.62 20.16 24.10
C THR A 510 34.11 20.36 23.97
N ASN A 511 34.51 21.51 23.42
CA ASN A 511 35.90 21.96 23.33
C ASN A 511 36.81 20.95 22.60
N ILE A 512 36.34 20.36 21.50
CA ILE A 512 37.16 19.46 20.69
C ILE A 512 38.01 20.30 19.73
N ASP A 513 39.30 20.31 20.03
CA ASP A 513 40.37 20.80 19.17
C ASP A 513 41.20 19.61 18.68
N PHE A 514 41.06 19.28 17.39
CA PHE A 514 41.69 18.09 16.83
C PHE A 514 42.08 18.31 15.37
N GLU A 515 43.31 17.95 15.01
CA GLU A 515 43.83 18.04 13.65
C GLU A 515 44.50 16.73 13.24
N VAL A 516 44.16 16.23 12.05
CA VAL A 516 44.79 15.06 11.42
C VAL A 516 45.29 15.46 10.04
N LYS A 517 46.58 15.22 9.80
CA LYS A 517 47.23 15.43 8.52
C LYS A 517 47.26 14.17 7.68
N ARG A 518 47.46 14.31 6.37
CA ARG A 518 47.51 13.17 5.46
C ARG A 518 48.76 12.33 5.77
N GLY A 519 48.55 11.05 6.10
CA GLY A 519 49.63 10.12 6.46
C GLY A 519 49.89 10.01 7.96
N ASP A 520 49.23 10.81 8.81
CA ASP A 520 49.30 10.66 10.27
C ASP A 520 48.46 9.47 10.76
N ILE A 521 49.01 8.72 11.73
CA ILE A 521 48.26 7.75 12.53
C ILE A 521 48.11 8.34 13.93
N LYS A 522 46.87 8.57 14.37
CA LYS A 522 46.55 9.01 15.74
C LYS A 522 45.88 7.86 16.50
N ILE A 523 46.28 7.66 17.75
CA ILE A 523 45.66 6.69 18.67
C ILE A 523 44.82 7.48 19.67
N ILE A 524 43.54 7.15 19.77
CA ILE A 524 42.60 7.77 20.73
C ILE A 524 42.48 6.84 21.94
N THR A 525 42.71 7.37 23.14
CA THR A 525 42.58 6.65 24.40
C THR A 525 41.65 7.40 25.35
N GLY A 526 40.99 6.70 26.26
CA GLY A 526 40.02 7.29 27.18
C GLY A 526 39.51 6.29 28.22
N VAL A 527 38.77 6.81 29.20
CA VAL A 527 38.09 6.00 30.22
C VAL A 527 36.83 5.36 29.61
N VAL A 528 36.37 4.24 30.18
CA VAL A 528 35.09 3.61 29.78
C VAL A 528 33.96 4.64 29.87
N ALA A 529 33.16 4.75 28.81
CA ALA A 529 32.06 5.73 28.65
C ALA A 529 32.49 7.21 28.69
N SER A 530 33.69 7.52 28.19
CA SER A 530 34.17 8.91 28.00
C SER A 530 33.58 9.61 26.75
N ILE A 531 32.84 8.89 25.89
CA ILE A 531 32.19 9.37 24.66
C ILE A 531 30.76 8.84 24.59
#